data_AF-A0A9P7KAJ8-F1
#
_entry.id   AF-A0A9P7KAJ8-F1
#
_cell.length_a   1.000
_cell.length_b   1.000
_cell.length_c   1.000
_cell.angle_alpha   90.00
_cell.angle_beta   90.00
_cell.angle_gamma   90.00
#
_symmetry.space_group_name_H-M   'P 1'
#
loop_
_entity.id
_entity.type
_entity.pdbx_description
1 polymer ?
#
loop_
_entity_poly.entity_id
_entity_poly.type
_entity_poly.pdbx_seq_one_letter_code
_entity_poly.pdbx_strand_id
1 'polypeptide(L)'
;MKTASAISLLSLAGSVFAATYPLTSNIVGRRFYDAFEFEAIEDPTDGRVNYVDRATAQAQNLTYASGNTFILRTDSTTVLSPDGPGRNSVRIKTKKVYKTHVAVFDIRHIPQGCGTWPAIWETNEADWPNGGETDILEGVNDQGPNTVSLHTGTGCVMPATRLQTGTSLQLNCDANANDNSGCGVTLNTDLSYGPQFNAAGGGWYATERTPNFIKVWFWSRNDPTVPADVKKGCAVTVNTDTWV
;
A
#
# COMPACT_ATOMS: atom_id res chain seq x y z
N MET A 1 -35.73 -11.20 61.10
CA MET A 1 -34.31 -11.00 60.72
C MET A 1 -34.19 -11.26 59.23
N LYS A 2 -33.81 -10.25 58.45
CA LYS A 2 -33.69 -10.30 56.98
C LYS A 2 -32.23 -10.57 56.62
N THR A 3 -31.96 -11.58 55.81
CA THR A 3 -30.64 -11.79 55.20
C THR A 3 -30.80 -11.79 53.68
N ALA A 4 -30.47 -10.65 53.07
CA ALA A 4 -30.34 -10.52 51.63
C ALA A 4 -28.91 -10.95 51.25
N SER A 5 -28.78 -11.99 50.43
CA SER A 5 -27.49 -12.38 49.83
C SER A 5 -27.24 -11.52 48.61
N ALA A 6 -26.16 -10.73 48.64
CA ALA A 6 -25.70 -9.96 47.49
C ALA A 6 -24.79 -10.84 46.62
N ILE A 7 -25.22 -11.14 45.39
CA ILE A 7 -24.39 -11.76 44.36
C ILE A 7 -23.58 -10.64 43.69
N SER A 8 -22.26 -10.62 43.93
CA SER A 8 -21.36 -9.75 43.16
C SER A 8 -21.06 -10.39 41.82
N LEU A 9 -21.52 -9.77 40.73
CA LEU A 9 -21.01 -10.06 39.39
C LEU A 9 -19.62 -9.43 39.26
N LEU A 10 -18.58 -10.28 39.25
CA LEU A 10 -17.26 -9.88 38.76
C LEU A 10 -17.34 -9.71 37.25
N SER A 11 -17.33 -8.48 36.76
CA SER A 11 -17.07 -8.17 35.37
C SER A 11 -15.61 -8.53 35.05
N LEU A 12 -15.37 -9.58 34.26
CA LEU A 12 -14.10 -9.75 33.57
C LEU A 12 -13.99 -8.62 32.54
N ALA A 13 -13.38 -7.51 32.94
CA ALA A 13 -12.86 -6.54 31.99
C ALA A 13 -11.70 -7.22 31.25
N GLY A 14 -11.98 -7.76 30.06
CA GLY A 14 -10.92 -8.20 29.15
C GLY A 14 -10.01 -7.01 28.88
N SER A 15 -8.72 -7.15 29.16
CA SER A 15 -7.73 -6.16 28.76
C SER A 15 -7.71 -6.12 27.24
N VAL A 16 -8.37 -5.12 26.65
CA VAL A 16 -8.15 -4.79 25.24
C VAL A 16 -6.75 -4.19 25.18
N PHE A 17 -5.76 -5.02 24.84
CA PHE A 17 -4.44 -4.51 24.52
C PHE A 17 -4.57 -3.69 23.25
N ALA A 18 -4.46 -2.36 23.39
CA ALA A 18 -4.43 -1.49 22.24
C ALA A 18 -3.20 -1.82 21.38
N ALA A 19 -3.40 -2.10 20.09
CA ALA A 19 -2.31 -2.46 19.20
C ALA A 19 -1.43 -1.23 18.93
N THR A 20 -0.30 -1.18 19.62
CA THR A 20 0.60 -0.03 19.64
C THR A 20 1.90 -0.40 18.95
N TYR A 21 2.27 0.30 17.87
CA TYR A 21 3.44 -0.03 17.06
C TYR A 21 4.52 1.06 17.19
N PRO A 22 5.74 0.75 17.62
CA PRO A 22 6.84 1.70 17.64
C PRO A 22 7.42 1.90 16.23
N LEU A 23 7.95 3.09 15.97
CA LEU A 23 8.59 3.43 14.70
C LEU A 23 9.88 2.60 14.48
N THR A 24 9.94 1.86 13.37
CA THR A 24 11.11 1.01 13.04
C THR A 24 11.93 1.52 11.86
N SER A 25 11.31 2.28 10.96
CA SER A 25 11.94 2.89 9.79
C SER A 25 11.27 4.23 9.48
N ASN A 26 12.07 5.26 9.23
CA ASN A 26 11.59 6.57 8.75
C ASN A 26 12.38 6.96 7.50
N ILE A 27 11.73 6.83 6.34
CA ILE A 27 12.33 6.90 5.02
C ILE A 27 11.83 8.16 4.31
N VAL A 28 12.65 9.21 4.32
CA VAL A 28 12.31 10.52 3.77
C VAL A 28 13.45 11.01 2.88
N GLY A 29 13.09 11.56 1.72
CA GLY A 29 14.04 12.18 0.79
C GLY A 29 15.13 11.21 0.35
N ARG A 30 16.40 11.54 0.61
CA ARG A 30 17.55 10.72 0.17
C ARG A 30 17.60 9.34 0.83
N ARG A 31 16.93 9.13 1.96
CA ARG A 31 16.92 7.83 2.67
C ARG A 31 16.30 6.70 1.86
N PHE A 32 15.48 7.00 0.85
CA PHE A 32 14.97 5.99 -0.08
C PHE A 32 16.11 5.26 -0.80
N TYR A 33 17.19 5.97 -1.14
CA TYR A 33 18.36 5.36 -1.78
C TYR A 33 19.13 4.38 -0.89
N ASP A 34 18.98 4.51 0.43
CA ASP A 34 19.64 3.62 1.38
C ASP A 34 18.74 2.43 1.75
N ALA A 35 17.42 2.67 1.83
CA ALA A 35 16.44 1.69 2.29
C ALA A 35 15.92 0.74 1.21
N PHE A 36 16.06 1.09 -0.07
CA PHE A 36 15.56 0.30 -1.19
C PHE A 36 16.66 -0.14 -2.16
N GLU A 37 16.46 -1.30 -2.77
CA GLU A 37 17.13 -1.75 -3.99
C GLU A 37 16.36 -1.25 -5.22
N PHE A 38 17.08 -1.03 -6.33
CA PHE A 38 16.50 -0.65 -7.62
C PHE A 38 16.56 -1.87 -8.54
N GLU A 39 15.40 -2.40 -8.89
CA GLU A 39 15.29 -3.69 -9.58
C GLU A 39 15.34 -3.50 -11.09
N ALA A 40 16.53 -3.71 -11.67
CA ALA A 40 16.70 -3.74 -13.13
C ALA A 40 16.40 -5.15 -13.66
N ILE A 41 15.12 -5.50 -13.68
CA ILE A 41 14.60 -6.81 -14.07
C ILE A 41 13.64 -6.68 -15.25
N GLU A 42 13.42 -7.79 -15.97
CA GLU A 42 12.24 -7.90 -16.84
C GLU A 42 10.98 -7.78 -16.00
N ASP A 43 9.95 -7.13 -16.55
CA ASP A 43 8.72 -6.87 -15.83
C ASP A 43 7.92 -8.16 -15.64
N PRO A 44 7.66 -8.61 -14.40
CA PRO A 44 6.91 -9.84 -14.16
C PRO A 44 5.47 -9.82 -14.69
N THR A 45 4.93 -8.63 -15.00
CA THR A 45 3.58 -8.45 -15.57
C THR A 45 3.59 -8.16 -17.07
N ASP A 46 4.73 -8.38 -17.74
CA ASP A 46 4.91 -8.24 -19.19
C ASP A 46 4.58 -6.83 -19.74
N GLY A 47 4.77 -5.79 -18.93
CA GLY A 47 4.51 -4.40 -19.33
C GLY A 47 5.48 -3.86 -20.39
N ARG A 48 5.07 -2.79 -21.09
CA ARG A 48 5.93 -2.04 -22.03
C ARG A 48 6.90 -1.11 -21.28
N VAL A 49 7.69 -1.68 -20.38
CA VAL A 49 8.60 -0.97 -19.49
C VAL A 49 10.03 -1.49 -19.62
N ASN A 50 11.01 -0.65 -19.29
CA ASN A 50 12.39 -1.05 -19.04
C ASN A 50 12.76 -0.56 -17.65
N TYR A 51 12.79 -1.45 -16.66
CA TYR A 51 13.22 -1.06 -15.32
C TYR A 51 14.73 -0.89 -15.29
N VAL A 52 15.18 0.31 -14.92
CA VAL A 52 16.60 0.66 -14.90
C VAL A 52 17.17 0.64 -13.48
N ASP A 53 18.47 0.39 -13.37
CA ASP A 53 19.18 0.43 -12.09
C ASP A 53 19.25 1.85 -11.50
N ARG A 54 19.71 1.95 -10.25
CA ARG A 54 19.83 3.23 -9.54
C ARG A 54 20.71 4.24 -10.29
N ALA A 55 21.86 3.81 -10.82
CA ALA A 55 22.81 4.71 -11.45
C ALA A 55 22.21 5.35 -12.72
N THR A 56 21.56 4.52 -13.53
CA THR A 56 20.85 4.94 -14.74
C THR A 56 19.65 5.82 -14.40
N ALA A 57 18.84 5.44 -13.41
CA ALA A 57 17.70 6.24 -12.95
C ALA A 57 18.14 7.63 -12.47
N GLN A 58 19.28 7.74 -11.78
CA GLN A 58 19.82 9.03 -11.34
C GLN A 58 20.38 9.84 -12.51
N ALA A 59 21.14 9.21 -13.41
CA ALA A 59 21.71 9.88 -14.58
C ALA A 59 20.64 10.43 -15.53
N GLN A 60 19.52 9.71 -15.68
CA GLN A 60 18.38 10.12 -16.50
C GLN A 60 17.33 10.93 -15.72
N ASN A 61 17.59 11.24 -14.43
CA ASN A 61 16.64 11.93 -13.55
C ASN A 61 15.25 11.27 -13.51
N LEU A 62 15.19 9.94 -13.54
CA LEU A 62 13.98 9.15 -13.26
C LEU A 62 13.73 9.00 -11.75
N THR A 63 14.77 9.22 -10.95
CA THR A 63 14.66 9.36 -9.50
C THR A 63 15.27 10.69 -9.05
N TYR A 64 14.61 11.39 -8.13
CA TYR A 64 15.09 12.64 -7.54
C TYR A 64 14.79 12.70 -6.05
N ALA A 65 15.75 13.13 -5.23
CA ALA A 65 15.59 13.22 -3.79
C ALA A 65 16.19 14.51 -3.22
N SER A 66 15.35 15.34 -2.62
CA SER A 66 15.75 16.60 -1.98
C SER A 66 14.81 16.96 -0.84
N GLY A 67 15.35 17.41 0.29
CA GLY A 67 14.59 17.73 1.50
C GLY A 67 13.68 16.56 1.93
N ASN A 68 12.37 16.82 2.00
CA ASN A 68 11.33 15.86 2.35
C ASN A 68 10.62 15.25 1.13
N THR A 69 11.27 15.25 -0.03
CA THR A 69 10.69 14.81 -1.30
C THR A 69 11.57 13.75 -1.93
N PHE A 70 10.93 12.66 -2.32
CA PHE A 70 11.46 11.62 -3.19
C PHE A 70 10.50 11.49 -4.37
N ILE A 71 11.04 11.45 -5.59
CA ILE A 71 10.26 11.31 -6.81
C ILE A 71 10.77 10.08 -7.55
N LEU A 72 9.84 9.19 -7.89
CA LEU A 72 9.98 8.19 -8.93
C LEU A 72 9.15 8.66 -10.13
N ARG A 73 9.73 8.66 -11.32
CA ARG A 73 9.05 9.03 -12.56
C ARG A 73 9.53 8.15 -13.71
N THR A 74 8.70 8.06 -14.74
CA THR A 74 9.05 7.42 -16.01
C THR A 74 9.70 8.42 -16.98
N ASP A 75 10.41 7.93 -17.99
CA ASP A 75 10.88 8.74 -19.11
C ASP A 75 9.69 9.37 -19.84
N SER A 76 9.67 10.69 -19.93
CA SER A 76 8.61 11.46 -20.59
C SER A 76 9.10 12.22 -21.83
N THR A 77 10.27 11.86 -22.37
CA THR A 77 10.94 12.58 -23.46
C THR A 77 11.21 11.72 -24.68
N THR A 78 11.48 10.44 -24.49
CA THR A 78 11.91 9.56 -25.57
C THR A 78 10.72 9.01 -26.36
N VAL A 79 10.81 9.13 -27.70
CA VAL A 79 9.97 8.38 -28.64
C VAL A 79 10.60 7.00 -28.82
N LEU A 80 9.90 5.95 -28.43
CA LEU A 80 10.43 4.59 -28.45
C LEU A 80 10.39 3.98 -29.85
N SER A 81 11.40 3.17 -30.16
CA SER A 81 11.31 2.24 -31.29
C SER A 81 10.32 1.12 -30.96
N PRO A 82 9.44 0.70 -31.89
CA PRO A 82 8.55 -0.45 -31.69
C PRO A 82 9.32 -1.74 -31.32
N ASP A 83 10.46 -1.96 -31.96
CA ASP A 83 11.29 -3.17 -31.75
C ASP A 83 12.32 -3.00 -30.61
N GLY A 84 12.37 -1.82 -29.99
CA GLY A 84 13.27 -1.52 -28.88
C GLY A 84 12.72 -1.96 -27.51
N PRO A 85 13.44 -1.64 -26.42
CA PRO A 85 12.93 -1.84 -25.06
C PRO A 85 11.71 -0.97 -24.75
N GLY A 86 11.02 -1.29 -23.65
CA GLY A 86 9.92 -0.48 -23.12
C GLY A 86 10.38 0.89 -22.59
N ARG A 87 9.41 1.68 -22.10
CA ARG A 87 9.70 3.01 -21.54
C ARG A 87 10.51 2.88 -20.26
N ASN A 88 11.60 3.63 -20.12
CA ASN A 88 12.39 3.58 -18.89
C ASN A 88 11.53 4.00 -17.68
N SER A 89 11.56 3.18 -16.64
CA SER A 89 10.89 3.43 -15.37
C SER A 89 11.70 2.82 -14.24
N VAL A 90 11.20 2.91 -13.01
CA VAL A 90 11.89 2.43 -11.82
C VAL A 90 10.96 1.57 -10.98
N ARG A 91 11.44 0.39 -10.62
CA ARG A 91 10.88 -0.48 -9.58
C ARG A 91 11.85 -0.48 -8.41
N ILE A 92 11.38 -0.17 -7.22
CA ILE A 92 12.20 -0.20 -6.00
C ILE A 92 11.60 -1.17 -4.99
N LYS A 93 12.47 -1.93 -4.32
CA LYS A 93 12.09 -2.92 -3.30
C LYS A 93 12.81 -2.65 -1.99
N THR A 94 12.10 -2.66 -0.87
CA THR A 94 12.74 -2.44 0.43
C THR A 94 13.76 -3.53 0.72
N LYS A 95 14.92 -3.15 1.28
CA LYS A 95 15.93 -4.11 1.76
C LYS A 95 15.47 -4.89 2.99
N LYS A 96 14.60 -4.28 3.80
CA LYS A 96 13.96 -4.92 4.94
C LYS A 96 12.72 -5.68 4.50
N VAL A 97 12.44 -6.77 5.21
CA VAL A 97 11.22 -7.56 5.09
C VAL A 97 10.41 -7.44 6.38
N TYR A 98 9.09 -7.51 6.27
CA TYR A 98 8.17 -7.32 7.39
C TYR A 98 7.17 -8.47 7.48
N LYS A 99 6.78 -8.82 8.71
CA LYS A 99 5.68 -9.76 8.99
C LYS A 99 4.51 -8.97 9.57
N THR A 100 4.34 -9.00 10.89
CA THR A 100 3.40 -8.12 11.60
C THR A 100 3.97 -6.70 11.65
N HIS A 101 3.28 -5.74 11.04
CA HIS A 101 3.75 -4.36 10.98
C HIS A 101 2.63 -3.40 10.57
N VAL A 102 2.95 -2.11 10.65
CA VAL A 102 2.18 -1.02 10.07
C VAL A 102 3.10 -0.23 9.14
N ALA A 103 2.64 0.04 7.92
CA ALA A 103 3.31 0.93 6.98
C ALA A 103 2.41 2.12 6.65
N VAL A 104 2.98 3.33 6.62
CA VAL A 104 2.27 4.58 6.31
C VAL A 104 2.99 5.29 5.18
N PHE A 105 2.24 5.61 4.12
CA PHE A 105 2.71 6.27 2.92
C PHE A 105 2.07 7.66 2.83
N ASP A 106 2.86 8.71 3.02
CA ASP A 106 2.45 10.09 2.76
C ASP A 106 2.78 10.45 1.30
N ILE A 107 1.76 10.47 0.44
CA ILE A 107 1.93 10.57 -1.00
C ILE A 107 1.31 11.86 -1.52
N ARG A 108 2.11 12.68 -2.21
CA ARG A 108 1.65 13.95 -2.80
C ARG A 108 1.08 13.80 -4.21
N HIS A 109 1.57 12.80 -4.95
CA HIS A 109 1.24 12.59 -6.34
C HIS A 109 1.57 11.13 -6.71
N ILE A 110 0.75 10.51 -7.55
CA ILE A 110 1.01 9.21 -8.18
C ILE A 110 1.10 9.35 -9.70
N PRO A 111 1.73 8.41 -10.43
CA PRO A 111 1.72 8.43 -11.90
C PRO A 111 0.30 8.50 -12.46
N GLN A 112 0.14 9.24 -13.56
CA GLN A 112 -1.11 9.34 -14.31
C GLN A 112 -0.83 9.38 -15.81
N GLY A 113 -1.79 8.94 -16.62
CA GLY A 113 -1.76 8.87 -18.07
C GLY A 113 -2.24 7.52 -18.60
N CYS A 114 -2.73 7.51 -19.84
CA CYS A 114 -3.06 6.27 -20.55
C CYS A 114 -1.83 5.34 -20.63
N GLY A 115 -2.05 4.05 -20.38
CA GLY A 115 -1.00 3.03 -20.35
C GLY A 115 -0.21 2.95 -19.05
N THR A 116 -0.46 3.83 -18.07
CA THR A 116 0.21 3.74 -16.77
C THR A 116 -0.43 2.68 -15.87
N TRP A 117 0.41 1.96 -15.12
CA TRP A 117 0.03 1.02 -14.06
C TRP A 117 0.98 1.20 -12.87
N PRO A 118 0.75 2.20 -11.99
CA PRO A 118 1.50 2.35 -10.76
C PRO A 118 0.99 1.43 -9.65
N ALA A 119 1.91 0.96 -8.82
CA ALA A 119 1.58 0.16 -7.64
C ALA A 119 2.44 0.55 -6.42
N ILE A 120 1.84 0.48 -5.23
CA ILE A 120 2.51 0.37 -3.93
C ILE A 120 1.94 -0.89 -3.29
N TRP A 121 2.80 -1.86 -3.05
CA TRP A 121 2.37 -3.21 -2.70
C TRP A 121 3.47 -3.92 -1.90
N GLU A 122 3.11 -5.04 -1.29
CA GLU A 122 4.00 -5.90 -0.51
C GLU A 122 3.87 -7.35 -0.96
N THR A 123 5.00 -8.04 -1.16
CA THR A 123 4.99 -9.47 -1.47
C THR A 123 6.26 -10.18 -0.97
N ASN A 124 6.25 -11.51 -1.05
CA ASN A 124 7.45 -12.33 -1.09
C ASN A 124 7.62 -12.95 -2.49
N GLU A 125 8.35 -12.25 -3.36
CA GLU A 125 8.53 -12.62 -4.77
C GLU A 125 9.11 -14.04 -4.96
N ALA A 126 9.96 -14.48 -4.03
CA ALA A 126 10.63 -15.77 -4.13
C ALA A 126 9.69 -16.99 -3.97
N ASP A 127 8.48 -16.77 -3.45
CA ASP A 127 7.48 -17.82 -3.19
C ASP A 127 6.08 -17.37 -3.64
N TRP A 128 6.00 -16.46 -4.60
CA TRP A 128 4.71 -15.99 -5.08
C TRP A 128 3.91 -17.11 -5.78
N PRO A 129 2.59 -17.26 -5.56
CA PRO A 129 1.72 -16.45 -4.69
C PRO A 129 1.60 -17.00 -3.25
N ASN A 130 2.27 -18.10 -2.90
CA ASN A 130 2.19 -18.72 -1.57
C ASN A 130 2.73 -17.82 -0.44
N GLY A 131 3.71 -16.98 -0.76
CA GLY A 131 4.24 -15.95 0.12
C GLY A 131 3.29 -14.76 0.35
N GLY A 132 2.21 -14.69 -0.42
CA GLY A 132 1.20 -13.63 -0.39
C GLY A 132 1.65 -12.35 -1.08
N GLU A 133 0.67 -11.56 -1.51
CA GLU A 133 0.81 -10.21 -2.02
C GLU A 133 -0.36 -9.35 -1.52
N THR A 134 -0.07 -8.08 -1.24
CA THR A 134 -1.02 -7.07 -0.80
C THR A 134 -0.82 -5.79 -1.59
N ASP A 135 -1.77 -5.47 -2.44
CA ASP A 135 -1.78 -4.26 -3.26
C ASP A 135 -2.48 -3.16 -2.48
N ILE A 136 -1.72 -2.15 -2.06
CA ILE A 136 -2.18 -1.10 -1.15
C ILE A 136 -2.72 0.09 -1.95
N LEU A 137 -1.99 0.45 -3.01
CA LEU A 137 -2.40 1.43 -4.01
C LEU A 137 -2.10 0.83 -5.38
N GLU A 138 -3.12 0.58 -6.19
CA GLU A 138 -2.98 0.01 -7.52
C GLU A 138 -4.14 0.42 -8.43
N GLY A 139 -3.82 0.65 -9.70
CA GLY A 139 -4.80 0.82 -10.76
C GLY A 139 -4.13 0.99 -12.12
N VAL A 140 -4.94 1.12 -13.16
CA VAL A 140 -4.47 1.23 -14.54
C VAL A 140 -5.16 2.39 -15.27
N ASN A 141 -4.47 3.02 -16.21
CA ASN A 141 -5.07 3.96 -17.18
C ASN A 141 -5.90 5.10 -16.57
N ASP A 142 -5.45 5.68 -15.45
CA ASP A 142 -6.17 6.72 -14.69
C ASP A 142 -7.53 6.29 -14.13
N GLN A 143 -7.87 4.99 -14.19
CA GLN A 143 -9.16 4.47 -13.74
C GLN A 143 -9.15 4.33 -12.23
N GLY A 144 -9.61 5.38 -11.55
CA GLY A 144 -10.02 5.31 -10.16
C GLY A 144 -11.45 4.77 -10.01
N PRO A 145 -11.90 4.56 -8.76
CA PRO A 145 -11.13 4.66 -7.52
C PRO A 145 -10.09 3.54 -7.34
N ASN A 146 -9.23 3.66 -6.33
CA ASN A 146 -8.19 2.69 -6.03
C ASN A 146 -8.78 1.30 -5.75
N THR A 147 -8.07 0.26 -6.17
CA THR A 147 -8.38 -1.12 -5.77
C THR A 147 -7.28 -1.63 -4.85
N VAL A 148 -7.69 -2.17 -3.70
CA VAL A 148 -6.83 -2.89 -2.76
C VAL A 148 -7.07 -4.38 -2.95
N SER A 149 -6.03 -5.16 -3.20
CA SER A 149 -6.15 -6.58 -3.52
C SER A 149 -5.23 -7.44 -2.66
N LEU A 150 -5.62 -8.70 -2.48
CA LEU A 150 -4.73 -9.74 -1.95
C LEU A 150 -4.63 -10.87 -2.95
N HIS A 151 -3.41 -11.33 -3.16
CA HIS A 151 -3.08 -12.50 -3.98
C HIS A 151 -2.39 -13.52 -3.09
N THR A 152 -2.87 -14.76 -3.11
CA THR A 152 -2.43 -15.83 -2.23
C THR A 152 -2.40 -17.16 -2.97
N GLY A 153 -1.80 -18.19 -2.35
CA GLY A 153 -2.06 -19.57 -2.73
C GLY A 153 -3.48 -20.04 -2.33
N THR A 154 -3.71 -21.34 -2.42
CA THR A 154 -5.04 -21.93 -2.15
C THR A 154 -5.52 -21.72 -0.72
N GLY A 155 -6.84 -21.48 -0.55
CA GLY A 155 -7.51 -21.58 0.76
C GLY A 155 -7.73 -20.27 1.51
N CYS A 156 -7.45 -19.12 0.89
CA CYS A 156 -7.76 -17.80 1.44
C CYS A 156 -9.01 -17.20 0.78
N VAL A 157 -10.08 -17.04 1.55
CA VAL A 157 -11.35 -16.47 1.09
C VAL A 157 -11.87 -15.44 2.08
N MET A 158 -12.30 -14.29 1.59
CA MET A 158 -12.89 -13.23 2.39
C MET A 158 -14.38 -13.49 2.66
N PRO A 159 -14.88 -13.16 3.86
CA PRO A 159 -16.32 -13.17 4.12
C PRO A 159 -17.02 -12.10 3.26
N ALA A 160 -18.22 -12.44 2.77
CA ALA A 160 -19.01 -11.54 1.93
C ALA A 160 -19.35 -10.20 2.61
N THR A 161 -19.50 -10.22 3.94
CA THR A 161 -19.72 -9.03 4.76
C THR A 161 -18.64 -8.93 5.82
N ARG A 162 -17.97 -7.78 5.87
CA ARG A 162 -17.06 -7.39 6.96
C ARG A 162 -17.11 -5.88 7.14
N LEU A 163 -16.60 -5.41 8.27
CA LEU A 163 -16.49 -3.99 8.56
C LEU A 163 -15.42 -3.36 7.67
N GLN A 164 -15.85 -2.60 6.68
CA GLN A 164 -15.02 -1.82 5.75
C GLN A 164 -15.89 -0.71 5.13
N THR A 165 -15.26 0.32 4.57
CA THR A 165 -15.95 1.40 3.84
C THR A 165 -16.01 1.16 2.33
N GLY A 166 -15.09 0.34 1.79
CA GLY A 166 -15.03 -0.04 0.38
C GLY A 166 -16.04 -1.12 -0.03
N THR A 167 -16.09 -1.38 -1.33
CA THR A 167 -16.95 -2.39 -1.95
C THR A 167 -16.12 -3.60 -2.36
N SER A 168 -16.57 -4.80 -1.97
CA SER A 168 -15.89 -6.04 -2.35
C SER A 168 -16.12 -6.35 -3.82
N LEU A 169 -15.07 -6.74 -4.53
CA LEU A 169 -15.15 -7.27 -5.88
C LEU A 169 -15.21 -8.80 -5.82
N GLN A 170 -14.04 -9.43 -5.76
CA GLN A 170 -13.86 -10.87 -5.62
C GLN A 170 -13.59 -11.22 -4.16
N LEU A 171 -14.05 -12.41 -3.73
CA LEU A 171 -13.83 -12.89 -2.36
C LEU A 171 -12.74 -13.96 -2.27
N ASN A 172 -12.47 -14.68 -3.35
CA ASN A 172 -11.40 -15.67 -3.38
C ASN A 172 -10.06 -14.97 -3.66
N CYS A 173 -9.10 -15.12 -2.75
CA CYS A 173 -7.79 -14.49 -2.86
C CYS A 173 -6.76 -15.39 -3.56
N ASP A 174 -7.12 -16.62 -3.92
CA ASP A 174 -6.22 -17.56 -4.61
C ASP A 174 -5.98 -17.10 -6.05
N ALA A 175 -4.76 -16.66 -6.33
CA ALA A 175 -4.33 -16.15 -7.63
C ALA A 175 -4.45 -17.20 -8.75
N ASN A 176 -4.37 -18.49 -8.41
CA ASN A 176 -4.47 -19.58 -9.38
C ASN A 176 -5.92 -19.97 -9.70
N ALA A 177 -6.89 -19.42 -8.97
CA ALA A 177 -8.30 -19.81 -9.06
C ALA A 177 -9.19 -18.76 -9.74
N ASN A 178 -8.67 -17.57 -10.06
CA ASN A 178 -9.46 -16.46 -10.57
C ASN A 178 -8.72 -15.57 -11.60
N ASP A 179 -7.91 -16.18 -12.45
CA ASP A 179 -7.10 -15.48 -13.47
C ASP A 179 -6.24 -14.36 -12.85
N ASN A 180 -5.66 -14.64 -11.68
CA ASN A 180 -4.89 -13.69 -10.87
C ASN A 180 -5.65 -12.41 -10.50
N SER A 181 -6.98 -12.43 -10.40
CA SER A 181 -7.76 -11.27 -9.94
C SER A 181 -7.59 -11.00 -8.45
N GLY A 182 -7.18 -12.01 -7.66
CA GLY A 182 -7.12 -11.90 -6.19
C GLY A 182 -8.48 -11.57 -5.56
N CYS A 183 -8.48 -11.17 -4.29
CA CYS A 183 -9.69 -10.69 -3.61
C CYS A 183 -9.65 -9.17 -3.41
N GLY A 184 -10.18 -8.45 -4.41
CA GLY A 184 -10.16 -6.98 -4.45
C GLY A 184 -11.26 -6.29 -3.63
N VAL A 185 -10.92 -5.11 -3.14
CA VAL A 185 -11.84 -4.11 -2.57
C VAL A 185 -11.60 -2.78 -3.27
N THR A 186 -12.65 -2.25 -3.88
CA THR A 186 -12.63 -0.91 -4.46
C THR A 186 -12.96 0.13 -3.38
N LEU A 187 -12.14 1.17 -3.25
CA LEU A 187 -12.39 2.27 -2.32
C LEU A 187 -13.63 3.08 -2.74
N ASN A 188 -14.27 3.72 -1.77
CA ASN A 188 -15.58 4.39 -1.97
C ASN A 188 -15.47 5.87 -2.38
N THR A 189 -14.31 6.31 -2.86
CA THR A 189 -14.08 7.71 -3.26
C THR A 189 -13.09 7.82 -4.41
N ASP A 190 -13.41 8.64 -5.40
CA ASP A 190 -12.52 8.91 -6.55
C ASP A 190 -11.24 9.62 -6.14
N LEU A 191 -11.22 10.30 -4.98
CA LEU A 191 -10.03 10.94 -4.43
C LEU A 191 -8.91 9.95 -4.07
N SER A 192 -9.21 8.65 -4.07
CA SER A 192 -8.26 7.59 -3.72
C SER A 192 -7.24 7.30 -4.82
N TYR A 193 -7.51 7.65 -6.08
CA TYR A 193 -6.62 7.28 -7.19
C TYR A 193 -6.58 8.29 -8.34
N GLY A 194 -5.57 8.14 -9.18
CA GLY A 194 -5.43 8.79 -10.49
C GLY A 194 -5.42 10.33 -10.42
N PRO A 195 -5.95 10.98 -11.48
CA PRO A 195 -6.00 12.45 -11.57
C PRO A 195 -6.73 13.13 -10.41
N GLN A 196 -7.77 12.51 -9.84
CA GLN A 196 -8.53 13.08 -8.72
C GLN A 196 -7.71 13.08 -7.42
N PHE A 197 -6.97 11.99 -7.14
CA PHE A 197 -5.99 11.95 -6.05
C PHE A 197 -4.94 13.07 -6.21
N ASN A 198 -4.37 13.21 -7.41
CA ASN A 198 -3.35 14.23 -7.69
C ASN A 198 -3.90 15.65 -7.54
N ALA A 199 -5.11 15.92 -8.04
CA ALA A 199 -5.78 17.22 -7.93
C ALA A 199 -6.09 17.62 -6.47
N ALA A 200 -6.32 16.63 -5.59
CA ALA A 200 -6.52 16.86 -4.16
C ALA A 200 -5.21 17.11 -3.39
N GLY A 201 -4.04 17.02 -4.04
CA GLY A 201 -2.73 17.08 -3.37
C GLY A 201 -2.32 15.75 -2.72
N GLY A 202 -2.92 14.65 -3.18
CA GLY A 202 -2.71 13.29 -2.73
C GLY A 202 -3.36 12.96 -1.40
N GLY A 203 -2.66 12.22 -0.54
CA GLY A 203 -3.18 11.73 0.73
C GLY A 203 -2.25 10.77 1.43
N TRP A 204 -2.80 10.06 2.40
CA TRP A 204 -2.12 8.99 3.13
C TRP A 204 -2.77 7.66 2.80
N TYR A 205 -1.93 6.68 2.51
CA TYR A 205 -2.29 5.27 2.58
C TYR A 205 -1.61 4.66 3.80
N ALA A 206 -2.30 3.78 4.50
CA ALA A 206 -1.70 3.00 5.56
C ALA A 206 -2.16 1.54 5.48
N THR A 207 -1.28 0.61 5.82
CA THR A 207 -1.61 -0.80 5.98
C THR A 207 -1.23 -1.30 7.36
N GLU A 208 -2.06 -2.14 7.94
CA GLU A 208 -1.76 -2.91 9.16
C GLU A 208 -1.88 -4.39 8.80
N ARG A 209 -0.78 -5.13 8.96
CA ARG A 209 -0.74 -6.57 8.81
C ARG A 209 -0.51 -7.21 10.17
N THR A 210 -1.41 -8.13 10.54
CA THR A 210 -1.31 -8.98 11.72
C THR A 210 -1.47 -10.45 11.32
N PRO A 211 -1.27 -11.41 12.24
CA PRO A 211 -1.58 -12.81 11.96
C PRO A 211 -3.07 -13.08 11.67
N ASN A 212 -3.97 -12.15 12.02
CA ASN A 212 -5.42 -12.35 11.94
C ASN A 212 -6.09 -11.56 10.81
N PHE A 213 -5.49 -10.46 10.37
CA PHE A 213 -6.07 -9.58 9.36
C PHE A 213 -5.01 -8.73 8.67
N ILE A 214 -5.39 -8.24 7.48
CA ILE A 214 -4.76 -7.11 6.81
C ILE A 214 -5.83 -6.03 6.67
N LYS A 215 -5.49 -4.79 7.02
CA LYS A 215 -6.35 -3.63 6.83
C LYS A 215 -5.60 -2.59 6.01
N VAL A 216 -6.32 -1.86 5.16
CA VAL A 216 -5.80 -0.72 4.41
C VAL A 216 -6.72 0.47 4.63
N TRP A 217 -6.14 1.61 4.94
CA TRP A 217 -6.83 2.89 5.07
C TRP A 217 -6.34 3.88 4.04
N PHE A 218 -7.24 4.76 3.63
CA PHE A 218 -6.93 5.91 2.81
C PHE A 218 -7.56 7.15 3.44
N TRP A 219 -6.78 8.22 3.52
CA TRP A 219 -7.29 9.55 3.82
C TRP A 219 -6.77 10.56 2.80
N SER A 220 -7.66 11.36 2.22
CA SER A 220 -7.26 12.44 1.31
C SER A 220 -6.46 13.51 2.05
N ARG A 221 -5.62 14.27 1.33
CA ARG A 221 -4.69 15.29 1.89
C ARG A 221 -5.31 16.23 2.91
N ASN A 222 -6.55 16.66 2.68
CA ASN A 222 -7.26 17.64 3.51
C ASN A 222 -8.36 17.02 4.39
N ASP A 223 -8.38 15.69 4.52
CA ASP A 223 -9.37 15.00 5.32
C ASP A 223 -9.19 15.37 6.82
N PRO A 224 -10.23 15.92 7.48
CA PRO A 224 -10.14 16.30 8.88
C PRO A 224 -9.99 15.09 9.81
N THR A 225 -10.36 13.89 9.35
CA THR A 225 -10.36 12.65 10.14
C THR A 225 -9.02 11.93 10.18
N VAL A 226 -8.01 12.35 9.38
CA VAL A 226 -6.71 11.66 9.39
C VAL A 226 -6.13 11.67 10.81
N PRO A 227 -5.82 10.49 11.39
CA PRO A 227 -5.27 10.38 12.73
C PRO A 227 -4.00 11.21 12.93
N ALA A 228 -3.81 11.73 14.14
CA ALA A 228 -2.66 12.60 14.44
C ALA A 228 -1.31 11.87 14.35
N ASP A 229 -1.29 10.56 14.61
CA ASP A 229 -0.12 9.70 14.49
C ASP A 229 0.22 9.36 13.02
N VAL A 230 -0.78 9.31 12.13
CA VAL A 230 -0.59 9.24 10.67
C VAL A 230 -0.09 10.56 10.10
N LYS A 231 -0.73 11.69 10.47
CA LYS A 231 -0.31 13.04 9.99
C LYS A 231 1.12 13.37 10.40
N LYS A 232 1.56 12.92 11.58
CA LYS A 232 2.93 13.12 12.07
C LYS A 232 3.81 11.98 11.55
N GLY A 233 4.42 12.15 10.37
CA GLY A 233 5.32 11.16 9.75
C GLY A 233 6.59 10.77 10.54
N CYS A 234 6.71 11.20 11.81
CA CYS A 234 7.74 10.81 12.77
C CYS A 234 7.13 10.44 14.14
N ALA A 235 5.85 10.08 14.21
CA ALA A 235 5.25 9.61 15.46
C ALA A 235 6.10 8.45 16.00
N VAL A 236 6.57 8.58 17.24
CA VAL A 236 7.39 7.53 17.88
C VAL A 236 6.63 6.21 17.96
N THR A 237 5.29 6.32 17.98
CA THR A 237 4.36 5.23 18.15
C THR A 237 3.07 5.55 17.39
N VAL A 238 2.47 4.54 16.74
CA VAL A 238 1.12 4.59 16.16
C VAL A 238 0.17 3.65 16.91
N ASN A 239 -1.11 4.01 16.97
CA ASN A 239 -2.18 3.19 17.56
C ASN A 239 -3.33 3.04 16.56
N THR A 240 -3.39 1.89 15.90
CA THR A 240 -4.34 1.59 14.83
C THR A 240 -5.78 1.47 15.32
N ASP A 241 -6.01 1.26 16.63
CA ASP A 241 -7.37 1.24 17.21
C ASP A 241 -8.04 2.61 17.20
N THR A 242 -7.27 3.68 16.97
CA THR A 242 -7.79 5.05 16.85
C THR A 242 -8.07 5.47 15.41
N TRP A 243 -7.75 4.61 14.45
CA TRP A 243 -7.92 4.90 13.03
C TRP A 243 -9.35 4.57 12.59
N VAL A 244 -9.99 5.53 11.91
CA VAL A 244 -11.34 5.42 11.36
C VAL A 244 -11.33 5.62 9.85
#